data_AF-A0A8D5U0H6-F1
#
_entry.id   AF-A0A8D5U0H6-F1
#
_cell.length_a   1.000
_cell.length_b   1.000
_cell.length_c   1.000
_cell.angle_alpha   90.00
_cell.angle_beta   90.00
_cell.angle_gamma   90.00
#
_symmetry.space_group_name_H-M   'P 1'
#
loop_
_entity.id
_entity.type
_entity.pdbx_description
1 polymer ?
#
loop_
_entity_poly.entity_id
_entity_poly.type
_entity_poly.pdbx_seq_one_letter_code
_entity_poly.pdbx_strand_id
1 'polypeptide(L)'
;MEEIYNAARIGKPLLAMTMLKGYVSNYMDENQLTVDDFDGMCKQIIRAIITQPALPDEVWDIFLPTLPTEELLTLIERTEYCLKEGF
;
A
#
# COMPACT_ATOMS: atom_id res chain seq x y z
N MET A 1 1.93 10.61 0.34
CA MET A 1 2.20 9.94 -0.95
C MET A 1 3.62 10.13 -1.43
N GLU A 2 4.12 11.36 -1.62
CA GLU A 2 5.48 11.59 -2.15
C GLU A 2 6.59 10.85 -1.38
N GLU A 3 6.53 10.82 -0.06
CA GLU A 3 7.49 10.09 0.77
C GLU A 3 7.46 8.56 0.55
N ILE A 4 6.28 8.01 0.25
CA ILE A 4 6.10 6.58 -0.06
C ILE A 4 6.78 6.25 -1.39
N TYR A 5 6.58 7.09 -2.42
CA TYR A 5 7.28 6.96 -3.70
C TYR A 5 8.80 7.05 -3.53
N ASN A 6 9.28 7.99 -2.70
CA ASN A 6 10.72 8.15 -2.45
C ASN A 6 11.30 6.91 -1.76
N ALA A 7 10.62 6.36 -0.77
CA ALA A 7 11.03 5.10 -0.11
C ALA A 7 11.13 3.94 -1.11
N ALA A 8 10.16 3.80 -2.02
CA ALA A 8 10.19 2.79 -3.07
C ALA A 8 11.38 2.98 -4.03
N ARG A 9 11.64 4.21 -4.47
CA ARG A 9 12.73 4.54 -5.42
C ARG A 9 14.13 4.31 -4.88
N ILE A 10 14.33 4.50 -3.57
CA ILE A 10 15.63 4.26 -2.92
C ILE A 10 15.83 2.79 -2.50
N GLY A 11 14.98 1.87 -2.98
CA GLY A 11 15.11 0.45 -2.72
C GLY A 11 14.72 0.05 -1.29
N LYS A 12 13.79 0.77 -0.65
CA LYS A 12 13.24 0.42 0.66
C LYS A 12 11.78 -0.03 0.54
N PRO A 13 11.51 -1.21 -0.04
CA PRO A 13 10.16 -1.66 -0.36
C PRO A 13 9.28 -1.86 0.88
N LEU A 14 9.83 -2.42 1.96
CA LEU A 14 9.04 -2.61 3.18
C LEU A 14 8.65 -1.29 3.84
N LEU A 15 9.59 -0.34 3.91
CA LEU A 15 9.30 0.99 4.43
C LEU A 15 8.17 1.62 3.61
N ALA A 16 8.28 1.57 2.27
CA ALA A 16 7.25 2.08 1.39
C ALA A 16 5.89 1.41 1.63
N MET A 17 5.84 0.07 1.74
CA MET A 17 4.60 -0.66 2.03
C MET A 17 4.02 -0.33 3.41
N THR A 18 4.87 -0.17 4.42
CA THR A 18 4.44 0.20 5.78
C THR A 18 3.84 1.60 5.79
N MET A 19 4.48 2.54 5.11
CA MET A 19 3.97 3.90 4.96
C MET A 19 2.68 3.92 4.12
N LEU A 20 2.59 3.10 3.07
CA LEU A 20 1.39 2.98 2.24
C LEU A 20 0.21 2.43 3.04
N LYS A 21 0.44 1.38 3.84
CA LYS A 21 -0.58 0.85 4.76
C LYS A 21 -1.06 1.91 5.73
N GLY A 22 -0.14 2.62 6.38
CA GLY A 22 -0.49 3.71 7.30
C GLY A 22 -1.29 4.82 6.62
N TYR A 23 -0.89 5.21 5.40
CA TYR A 23 -1.62 6.18 4.59
C TYR A 23 -3.04 5.72 4.26
N VAL A 24 -3.22 4.48 3.78
CA VAL A 24 -4.53 3.93 3.46
C VAL A 24 -5.42 3.87 4.70
N SER A 25 -4.90 3.35 5.83
CA SER A 25 -5.67 3.28 7.08
C SER A 25 -6.12 4.66 7.56
N ASN A 26 -5.22 5.65 7.60
CA ASN A 26 -5.56 7.00 8.01
C ASN A 26 -6.60 7.63 7.06
N TYR A 27 -6.42 7.48 5.74
CA TYR A 27 -7.36 8.01 4.76
C TYR A 27 -8.76 7.41 4.95
N MET A 28 -8.84 6.09 5.16
CA MET A 28 -10.10 5.40 5.39
C MET A 28 -10.77 5.88 6.68
N ASP A 29 -10.02 6.00 7.77
CA ASP A 29 -10.54 6.47 9.06
C ASP A 29 -11.06 7.92 8.97
N GLU A 30 -10.30 8.81 8.32
CA GLU A 30 -10.67 10.23 8.14
C GLU A 30 -11.95 10.40 7.29
N ASN A 31 -12.15 9.54 6.30
CA ASN A 31 -13.30 9.59 5.39
C ASN A 31 -14.42 8.62 5.78
N GLN A 32 -14.29 7.92 6.92
CA GLN A 32 -15.25 6.91 7.41
C GLN A 32 -15.54 5.80 6.38
N LEU A 33 -14.51 5.42 5.62
CA LEU A 33 -14.58 4.38 4.61
C LEU A 33 -14.20 3.02 5.19
N THR A 34 -14.80 1.99 4.63
CA THR A 34 -14.49 0.59 4.85
C THR A 34 -14.04 -0.04 3.54
N VAL A 35 -13.47 -1.26 3.60
CA VAL A 35 -13.10 -2.00 2.39
C VAL A 35 -14.32 -2.26 1.50
N ASP A 36 -15.52 -2.34 2.09
CA ASP A 36 -16.74 -2.64 1.36
C ASP A 36 -17.28 -1.46 0.55
N ASP A 37 -16.76 -0.24 0.78
CA ASP A 37 -17.08 0.96 -0.01
C ASP A 37 -16.32 1.03 -1.35
N PHE A 38 -15.41 0.08 -1.59
CA PHE A 38 -14.69 -0.04 -2.85
C PHE A 38 -15.16 -1.27 -3.62
N ASP A 39 -15.11 -1.18 -4.95
CA ASP A 39 -15.52 -2.25 -5.85
C ASP A 39 -14.37 -2.87 -6.67
N GLY A 40 -14.62 -4.08 -7.16
CA GLY A 40 -13.76 -4.79 -8.11
C GLY A 40 -12.29 -4.88 -7.68
N MET A 41 -11.40 -4.35 -8.53
CA MET A 41 -9.96 -4.37 -8.31
C MET A 41 -9.55 -3.49 -7.11
N CYS A 42 -10.22 -2.36 -6.90
CA CYS A 42 -9.89 -1.45 -5.79
C CYS A 42 -10.16 -2.09 -4.45
N LYS A 43 -11.29 -2.81 -4.31
CA LYS A 43 -11.57 -3.63 -3.13
C LYS A 43 -10.44 -4.61 -2.80
N GLN A 44 -9.92 -5.28 -3.83
CA GLN A 44 -8.84 -6.26 -3.66
C GLN A 44 -7.52 -5.60 -3.23
N ILE A 45 -7.15 -4.48 -3.86
CA ILE A 45 -5.93 -3.74 -3.54
C ILE A 45 -5.98 -3.19 -2.11
N ILE A 46 -7.06 -2.49 -1.75
CA ILE A 46 -7.21 -1.91 -0.41
C ILE A 46 -7.20 -3.01 0.64
N ARG A 47 -7.96 -4.10 0.43
CA ARG A 47 -7.94 -5.26 1.34
C ARG A 47 -6.53 -5.82 1.51
N ALA A 48 -5.78 -6.02 0.44
CA ALA A 48 -4.44 -6.58 0.51
C ALA A 48 -3.50 -5.69 1.33
N ILE A 49 -3.54 -4.37 1.13
CA ILE A 49 -2.67 -3.41 1.82
C ILE A 49 -2.96 -3.38 3.32
N ILE A 50 -4.24 -3.28 3.73
CA ILE A 50 -4.57 -3.20 5.16
C ILE A 50 -4.32 -4.51 5.91
N THR A 51 -4.47 -5.66 5.21
CA THR A 51 -4.25 -6.99 5.80
C THR A 51 -2.79 -7.41 5.84
N GLN A 52 -1.90 -6.65 5.20
CA GLN A 52 -0.47 -6.92 5.24
C GLN A 52 0.02 -6.96 6.70
N PRO A 53 0.69 -8.03 7.13
CA PRO A 53 1.25 -8.10 8.48
C PRO A 53 2.36 -7.07 8.65
N ALA A 54 2.40 -6.43 9.82
CA ALA A 54 3.56 -5.63 10.21
C ALA A 54 4.70 -6.59 10.56
N LEU A 55 5.60 -6.81 9.61
CA LEU A 55 6.78 -7.64 9.79
C LEU A 55 8.02 -6.74 9.90
N PRO A 56 9.00 -7.09 10.74
CA PRO A 56 10.29 -6.41 10.77
C PRO A 56 11.06 -6.59 9.45
N ASP A 57 11.86 -5.59 9.06
CA ASP A 57 12.71 -5.60 7.85
C ASP A 57 13.56 -6.88 7.73
N GLU A 58 14.12 -7.34 8.85
CA GLU A 58 14.95 -8.54 8.96
C GLU A 58 14.22 -9.83 8.53
N VAL A 59 12.90 -9.85 8.71
CA VAL A 59 12.03 -10.98 8.40
C VAL A 59 11.49 -10.85 6.98
N TRP A 60 11.32 -9.63 6.49
CA TRP A 60 10.75 -9.40 5.17
C TRP A 60 11.61 -9.99 4.05
N ASP A 61 12.91 -9.74 4.06
CA ASP A 61 13.84 -10.24 3.04
C ASP A 61 13.99 -11.77 3.07
N ILE A 62 13.65 -12.42 4.20
CA ILE A 62 13.72 -13.88 4.36
C ILE A 62 12.44 -14.55 3.84
N PHE A 63 11.28 -13.92 4.06
CA PHE A 63 9.98 -14.58 3.89
C PHE A 63 9.18 -14.09 2.68
N LEU A 64 9.49 -12.91 2.12
CA LEU A 64 8.76 -12.34 1.00
C LEU A 64 9.73 -11.89 -0.09
N PRO A 65 9.56 -12.36 -1.35
CA PRO A 65 10.31 -11.78 -2.45
C PRO A 65 10.04 -10.29 -2.50
N THR A 66 11.12 -9.50 -2.50
CA THR A 66 11.02 -8.04 -2.63
C THR A 66 10.39 -7.72 -3.98
N LEU A 67 9.24 -7.04 -3.96
CA LEU A 67 8.60 -6.52 -5.16
C LEU A 67 9.61 -5.65 -5.93
N PRO A 68 9.77 -5.86 -7.26
CA PRO A 68 10.54 -4.96 -8.08
C PRO A 68 10.06 -3.52 -7.91
N THR A 69 10.99 -2.56 -7.95
CA THR A 69 10.66 -1.14 -7.75
C THR A 69 9.51 -0.66 -8.64
N GLU A 70 9.48 -1.07 -9.91
CA GLU A 70 8.41 -0.69 -10.85
C GLU A 70 7.03 -1.24 -10.45
N GLU A 71 6.98 -2.49 -9.99
CA GLU A 71 5.73 -3.10 -9.52
C GLU A 71 5.23 -2.41 -8.24
N LEU A 72 6.14 -2.09 -7.33
CA LEU A 72 5.81 -1.33 -6.12
C LEU A 72 5.29 0.07 -6.45
N LEU A 73 5.94 0.78 -7.39
CA LEU A 73 5.47 2.11 -7.83
C LEU A 73 4.08 2.02 -8.46
N THR A 74 3.85 1.01 -9.29
CA THR A 74 2.53 0.75 -9.90
C THR A 74 1.48 0.46 -8.83
N LEU A 75 1.81 -0.31 -7.79
CA LEU A 75 0.91 -0.57 -6.67
C LEU A 75 0.57 0.72 -5.92
N ILE A 76 1.56 1.57 -5.64
CA ILE A 76 1.37 2.86 -4.99
C ILE A 76 0.44 3.76 -5.82
N GLU A 77 0.69 3.89 -7.13
CA GLU A 77 -0.15 4.66 -8.06
C GLU A 77 -1.59 4.13 -8.09
N ARG A 78 -1.74 2.81 -8.19
CA ARG A 78 -3.07 2.19 -8.28
C ARG A 78 -3.85 2.35 -6.99
N THR A 79 -3.16 2.29 -5.85
CA THR A 79 -3.77 2.54 -4.53
C THR A 79 -4.27 3.98 -4.43
N GLU A 80 -3.46 4.95 -4.83
CA GLU A 80 -3.84 6.36 -4.84
C GLU A 80 -5.05 6.61 -5.74
N TYR A 81 -5.07 6.02 -6.93
CA TYR A 81 -6.23 6.06 -7.83
C TYR A 81 -7.49 5.51 -7.15
N CYS A 82 -7.40 4.34 -6.52
CA CYS A 82 -8.53 3.72 -5.86
C CYS A 82 -9.12 4.57 -4.73
N LEU A 83 -8.27 5.21 -3.92
CA LEU A 83 -8.74 6.06 -2.83
C LEU A 83 -9.43 7.34 -3.31
N LYS A 84 -8.99 7.92 -4.44
CA LYS A 84 -9.49 9.21 -4.92
C LYS A 84 -10.67 9.09 -5.89
N GLU A 85 -10.65 8.07 -6.75
CA GLU A 85 -11.52 7.98 -7.94
C GLU A 85 -12.29 6.65 -7.99
N GLY A 86 -12.01 5.70 -7.09
CA GLY A 86 -12.45 4.31 -7.18
C GLY A 86 -13.73 3.97 -6.41
N PHE A 87 -14.77 4.82 -6.52
CA PHE A 87 -16.13 4.55 -6.00
C PHE A 87 -17.07 4.10 -7.13
#